data_AF-A0A484CEB8-F1
#
_entry.id   AF-A0A484CEB8-F1
#
_cell.length_a   1.000
_cell.length_b   1.000
_cell.length_c   1.000
_cell.angle_alpha   90.00
_cell.angle_beta   90.00
_cell.angle_gamma   90.00
#
_symmetry.space_group_name_H-M   'P 1'
#
loop_
_entity.id
_entity.type
_entity.pdbx_description
1 polymer ?
#
loop_
_entity_poly.entity_id
_entity_poly.type
_entity_poly.pdbx_seq_one_letter_code
_entity_poly.pdbx_strand_id
1 'polypeptide(L)'
;MSVQEVDVGEETPRTVVSKLGGRTGLEEVTSSGAVSPVLLCNIKACKVRGVVSQARLICCSASDDCSELLAPPPGSTPGDRVTCLNYPGEPDRELQSKQRVWDLVQPDLRVDSKGVANYKGCGFEVKGKGLCRAPSLTNCPIR
;
A
#
# COMPACT_ATOMS: atom_id res chain seq x y z
N MET A 1 3.40 -9.04 -14.87
CA MET A 1 3.82 -7.66 -14.55
C MET A 1 2.80 -6.76 -15.20
N SER A 2 2.23 -5.85 -14.43
CA SER A 2 1.24 -4.88 -14.89
C SER A 2 1.78 -3.47 -14.66
N VAL A 3 1.35 -2.55 -15.52
CA VAL A 3 1.58 -1.11 -15.41
C VAL A 3 0.21 -0.47 -15.24
N GLN A 4 0.05 0.37 -14.23
CA GLN A 4 -1.22 1.02 -13.89
C GLN A 4 -0.97 2.50 -13.65
N GLU A 5 -1.90 3.34 -14.06
CA GLU A 5 -1.98 4.73 -13.64
C GLU A 5 -2.88 4.81 -12.42
N VAL A 6 -2.36 5.34 -11.32
CA VAL A 6 -3.06 5.37 -10.03
C VAL A 6 -3.22 6.81 -9.57
N ASP A 7 -4.46 7.23 -9.36
CA ASP A 7 -4.76 8.52 -8.74
C ASP A 7 -4.37 8.48 -7.26
N VAL A 8 -3.52 9.43 -6.86
CA VAL A 8 -3.01 9.60 -5.50
C VAL A 8 -3.35 10.98 -4.94
N GLY A 9 -4.31 11.70 -5.53
CA GLY A 9 -4.69 13.05 -5.12
C GLY A 9 -3.69 14.13 -5.52
N GLU A 10 -2.84 13.85 -6.50
CA GLU A 10 -1.89 14.80 -7.10
C GLU A 10 -2.43 15.36 -8.42
N GLU A 11 -1.75 16.36 -9.00
CA GLU A 11 -2.15 16.96 -10.29
C GLU A 11 -2.21 15.91 -11.43
N THR A 12 -1.30 14.94 -11.40
CA THR A 12 -1.24 13.85 -12.36
C THR A 12 -1.23 12.51 -11.64
N PRO A 13 -1.93 11.47 -12.15
CA PRO A 13 -1.77 10.10 -11.68
C PRO A 13 -0.30 9.65 -11.71
N ARG A 14 0.03 8.67 -10.87
CA ARG A 14 1.35 8.06 -10.85
C ARG A 14 1.36 6.74 -11.59
N THR A 15 2.42 6.49 -12.36
CA THR A 15 2.69 5.19 -12.95
C THR A 15 3.19 4.22 -11.87
N VAL A 16 2.49 3.10 -11.70
CA VAL A 16 2.84 2.05 -10.73
C VAL A 16 3.03 0.72 -11.44
N VAL A 17 4.20 0.13 -11.25
CA VAL A 17 4.55 -1.19 -11.80
C VAL A 17 4.45 -2.25 -10.72
N SER A 18 3.69 -3.31 -10.98
CA SER A 18 3.52 -4.40 -10.01
C SER A 18 3.67 -5.78 -10.64
N LYS A 19 3.99 -6.77 -9.79
CA LYS A 19 4.03 -8.19 -10.15
C LYS A 19 3.12 -8.96 -9.18
N LEU A 20 1.83 -8.63 -9.19
CA LEU A 20 0.82 -9.39 -8.46
C LEU A 20 0.47 -10.66 -9.25
N GLY A 21 0.49 -11.82 -8.59
CA GLY A 21 0.04 -13.11 -9.14
C GLY A 21 -1.47 -13.10 -9.36
N GLY A 22 -1.96 -13.92 -10.30
CA GLY A 22 -3.26 -13.82 -10.97
C GLY A 22 -4.55 -13.98 -10.14
N ARG A 23 -4.55 -13.68 -8.84
CA ARG A 23 -5.75 -13.67 -7.97
C ARG A 23 -6.02 -12.33 -7.29
N THR A 24 -5.32 -11.27 -7.66
CA THR A 24 -5.76 -9.92 -7.31
C THR A 24 -6.99 -9.56 -8.13
N GLY A 25 -8.03 -9.02 -7.51
CA GLY A 25 -9.12 -8.26 -8.14
C GLY A 25 -8.61 -7.01 -8.85
N LEU A 26 -7.59 -7.15 -9.69
CA LEU A 26 -6.91 -6.09 -10.41
C LEU A 26 -7.86 -5.49 -11.46
N GLU A 27 -8.82 -6.27 -11.97
CA GLU A 27 -9.90 -5.77 -12.83
C GLU A 27 -10.84 -4.79 -12.11
N GLU A 28 -10.88 -4.81 -10.76
CA GLU A 28 -11.69 -3.88 -9.96
C GLU A 28 -10.95 -2.59 -9.60
N VAL A 29 -9.63 -2.51 -9.83
CA VAL A 29 -8.84 -1.29 -9.62
C VAL A 29 -9.07 -0.29 -10.77
N THR A 30 -9.49 -0.77 -11.95
CA THR A 30 -9.70 0.06 -13.15
C THR A 30 -11.16 0.20 -13.60
N SER A 31 -12.08 -0.68 -13.16
CA SER A 31 -13.49 -0.62 -13.54
C SER A 31 -14.38 -0.55 -12.30
N SER A 32 -14.90 0.66 -12.04
CA SER A 32 -16.08 0.88 -11.18
C SER A 32 -15.94 0.50 -9.69
N GLY A 33 -15.04 1.18 -8.98
CA GLY A 33 -15.35 1.65 -7.61
C GLY A 33 -15.19 0.70 -6.43
N ALA A 34 -14.50 -0.45 -6.51
CA ALA A 34 -14.49 -1.38 -5.39
C ALA A 34 -13.25 -1.33 -4.46
N VAL A 35 -12.03 -1.03 -4.93
CA VAL A 35 -10.86 -0.99 -4.02
C VAL A 35 -9.81 0.05 -4.45
N SER A 36 -9.70 1.16 -3.73
CA SER A 36 -8.55 2.07 -3.83
C SER A 36 -7.35 1.47 -3.09
N PRO A 37 -6.17 1.29 -3.70
CA PRO A 37 -5.04 0.66 -3.02
C PRO A 37 -4.36 1.60 -2.02
N VAL A 38 -3.79 1.03 -0.96
CA VAL A 38 -2.81 1.73 -0.11
C VAL A 38 -1.44 1.71 -0.82
N LEU A 39 -0.81 2.88 -0.96
CA LEU A 39 0.46 3.04 -1.65
C LEU A 39 1.54 3.63 -0.76
N LEU A 40 2.79 3.26 -1.04
CA LEU A 40 3.98 3.94 -0.56
C LEU A 40 4.47 4.91 -1.63
N CYS A 41 4.28 6.20 -1.38
CA CYS A 41 4.47 7.27 -2.38
C CYS A 41 5.80 8.03 -2.25
N ASN A 42 6.54 7.92 -1.15
CA ASN A 42 7.81 8.62 -0.96
C ASN A 42 9.03 7.75 -1.28
N ILE A 43 8.88 6.64 -2.00
CA ILE A 43 10.05 5.90 -2.51
C ILE A 43 10.70 6.65 -3.67
N LYS A 44 12.02 6.52 -3.79
CA LYS A 44 12.72 6.91 -5.01
C LYS A 44 12.18 6.11 -6.20
N ALA A 45 11.77 6.82 -7.25
CA ALA A 45 11.26 6.21 -8.47
C ALA A 45 12.29 5.25 -9.07
N CYS A 46 11.84 4.07 -9.50
CA CYS A 46 12.73 3.01 -9.97
C CYS A 46 12.29 2.45 -11.33
N LYS A 47 13.26 2.09 -12.17
CA LYS A 47 12.99 1.55 -13.51
C LYS A 47 12.81 0.04 -13.42
N VAL A 48 11.61 -0.45 -13.70
CA VAL A 48 11.27 -1.86 -13.75
C VAL A 48 11.03 -2.25 -15.20
N ARG A 49 11.95 -3.05 -15.77
CA ARG A 49 11.89 -3.51 -17.17
C ARG A 49 11.59 -2.40 -18.20
N GLY A 50 12.17 -1.22 -18.02
CA GLY A 50 11.99 -0.10 -18.94
C GLY A 50 11.00 0.96 -18.48
N VAL A 51 10.07 0.62 -17.58
CA VAL A 51 9.01 1.52 -17.09
C VAL A 51 9.39 2.10 -15.74
N VAL A 52 9.18 3.40 -15.53
CA VAL A 52 9.47 4.05 -14.25
C VAL A 52 8.26 3.89 -13.32
N SER A 53 8.44 3.20 -12.20
CA SER A 53 7.44 3.11 -11.13
C SER A 53 7.66 4.25 -10.14
N GLN A 54 6.63 5.05 -9.88
CA GLN A 54 6.68 6.26 -9.04
C GLN A 54 6.08 6.03 -7.64
N ALA A 55 5.47 4.87 -7.40
CA ALA A 55 5.02 4.41 -6.10
C ALA A 55 5.08 2.88 -6.04
N ARG A 56 4.85 2.33 -4.85
CA ARG A 56 4.71 0.89 -4.61
C ARG A 56 3.34 0.60 -4.01
N LEU A 57 2.63 -0.39 -4.56
CA LEU A 57 1.43 -0.94 -3.93
C LEU A 57 1.83 -1.68 -2.66
N ILE A 58 1.11 -1.43 -1.57
CA ILE A 58 1.26 -2.20 -0.35
C ILE A 58 0.25 -3.35 -0.38
N CYS A 59 0.76 -4.58 -0.26
CA CYS A 59 -0.07 -5.78 -0.23
C CYS A 59 0.23 -6.64 0.98
N CYS A 60 -0.75 -7.42 1.41
CA CYS A 60 -0.56 -8.49 2.37
C CYS A 60 -0.46 -9.83 1.63
N SER A 61 0.35 -10.75 2.15
CA SER A 61 0.63 -12.01 1.46
C SER A 61 0.78 -13.15 2.45
N ALA A 62 0.00 -14.22 2.26
CA ALA A 62 0.15 -15.47 3.01
C ALA A 62 1.21 -16.39 2.38
N SER A 63 1.39 -16.30 1.06
CA SER A 63 2.43 -16.97 0.28
C SER A 63 2.66 -16.20 -1.02
N ASP A 64 3.70 -16.55 -1.79
CA ASP A 64 4.05 -15.83 -3.02
C ASP A 64 2.94 -15.87 -4.09
N ASP A 65 2.07 -16.88 -4.04
CA ASP A 65 0.92 -17.03 -4.94
C ASP A 65 -0.41 -16.52 -4.33
N CYS A 66 -0.40 -16.10 -3.07
CA CYS A 66 -1.57 -15.62 -2.34
C CYS A 66 -1.29 -14.24 -1.73
N SER A 67 -1.66 -13.21 -2.49
CA SER A 67 -1.49 -11.81 -2.11
C SER A 67 -2.75 -10.99 -2.40
N GLU A 68 -3.06 -10.04 -1.52
CA GLU A 68 -4.21 -9.13 -1.63
C GLU A 68 -3.77 -7.69 -1.37
N LEU A 69 -4.43 -6.74 -2.04
CA LEU A 69 -4.23 -5.32 -1.76
C LEU A 69 -4.94 -4.95 -0.45
N LEU A 70 -4.31 -4.06 0.33
CA LEU A 70 -4.99 -3.49 1.49
C LEU A 70 -6.09 -2.53 1.04
N ALA A 71 -7.28 -2.69 1.61
CA ALA A 71 -8.41 -1.82 1.41
C ALA A 71 -8.42 -0.71 2.48
N PRO A 72 -8.52 0.57 2.10
CA PRO A 72 -8.72 1.68 3.03
C PRO A 72 -10.15 1.64 3.59
N PRO A 73 -10.43 2.35 4.68
CA PRO A 73 -11.78 2.42 5.24
C PRO A 73 -12.78 3.09 4.26
N PRO A 74 -14.08 2.80 4.38
CA PRO A 74 -15.11 3.45 3.57
C PRO A 74 -15.04 4.99 3.64
N GLY A 75 -15.29 5.65 2.50
CA GLY A 75 -15.23 7.12 2.38
C GLY A 75 -13.81 7.67 2.18
N SER A 76 -12.80 6.81 2.06
CA SER A 76 -11.45 7.23 1.68
C SER A 76 -11.40 7.75 0.24
N THR A 77 -10.54 8.74 0.00
CA THR A 77 -10.36 9.41 -1.29
C THR A 77 -8.89 9.44 -1.67
N PRO A 78 -8.53 9.48 -2.98
CA PRO A 78 -7.16 9.66 -3.41
C PRO A 78 -6.48 10.83 -2.68
N GLY A 79 -5.25 10.60 -2.18
CA GLY A 79 -4.49 11.58 -1.40
C GLY A 79 -4.69 11.52 0.11
N ASP A 80 -5.66 10.75 0.61
CA ASP A 80 -5.78 10.51 2.05
C ASP A 80 -4.50 9.88 2.61
N ARG A 81 -4.04 10.43 3.73
CA ARG A 81 -2.84 9.93 4.41
C ARG A 81 -3.19 8.78 5.35
N VAL A 82 -2.49 7.66 5.17
CA VAL A 82 -2.46 6.56 6.13
C VAL A 82 -1.41 6.85 7.18
N THR A 83 -1.80 6.80 8.45
CA THR A 83 -0.94 7.11 9.60
C THR A 83 -1.05 6.02 10.67
N CYS A 84 -0.05 5.94 11.55
CA CYS A 84 -0.08 5.09 12.74
C CYS A 84 -0.02 6.00 13.97
N LEU A 85 -1.08 6.07 14.77
CA LEU A 85 -1.21 7.05 15.87
C LEU A 85 -0.06 7.04 16.89
N ASN A 86 0.53 5.87 17.14
CA ASN A 86 1.65 5.74 18.07
C ASN A 86 3.00 6.20 17.48
N TYR A 87 3.02 6.54 16.19
CA TYR A 87 4.21 6.93 15.44
C TYR A 87 3.95 8.25 14.71
N PRO A 88 3.79 9.38 15.44
CA PRO A 88 3.57 10.68 14.83
C PRO A 88 4.83 11.15 14.09
N GLY A 89 4.64 11.91 13.03
CA GLY A 89 5.73 12.53 12.27
C GLY A 89 5.31 12.91 10.86
N GLU A 90 6.16 13.68 10.19
CA GLU A 90 6.02 13.95 8.76
C GLU A 90 6.88 12.97 7.96
N PRO A 91 6.38 12.46 6.82
CA PRO A 91 7.16 11.58 5.96
C PRO A 91 8.32 12.35 5.32
N ASP A 92 9.44 11.65 5.10
CA ASP A 92 10.51 12.17 4.25
C ASP A 92 9.96 12.49 2.86
N ARG A 93 10.45 13.58 2.25
CA ARG A 93 10.10 13.94 0.87
C ARG A 93 10.41 12.79 -0.12
N GLU A 94 11.54 12.13 0.09
CA GLU A 94 11.95 10.92 -0.62
C GLU A 94 12.77 10.03 0.33
N LEU A 95 12.46 8.74 0.39
CA LEU A 95 13.20 7.74 1.16
C LEU A 95 14.58 7.52 0.52
N GLN A 96 15.62 7.86 1.26
CA GLN A 96 16.99 7.70 0.77
C GLN A 96 17.40 6.22 0.72
N SER A 97 17.85 5.76 -0.45
CA SER A 97 18.26 4.35 -0.64
C SER A 97 19.37 3.91 0.33
N LYS A 98 20.24 4.83 0.77
CA LYS A 98 21.32 4.54 1.72
C LYS A 98 20.81 4.20 3.13
N GLN A 99 19.69 4.78 3.54
CA GLN A 99 19.13 4.57 4.88
C GLN A 99 18.33 3.27 5.00
N ARG A 100 17.90 2.71 3.85
CA ARG A 100 17.15 1.44 3.79
C ARG A 100 15.95 1.40 4.75
N VAL A 101 15.28 2.54 4.93
CA VAL A 101 14.17 2.71 5.91
C VAL A 101 13.08 1.67 5.70
N TRP A 102 12.69 1.41 4.45
CA TRP A 102 11.71 0.37 4.14
C TRP A 102 12.12 -1.01 4.66
N ASP A 103 13.39 -1.39 4.49
CA ASP A 103 13.89 -2.70 4.92
C ASP A 103 13.91 -2.83 6.46
N LEU A 104 13.95 -1.71 7.18
CA LEU A 104 13.88 -1.67 8.65
C LEU A 104 12.43 -1.68 9.15
N VAL A 105 11.49 -1.09 8.40
CA VAL A 105 10.08 -0.96 8.80
C VAL A 105 9.27 -2.20 8.40
N GLN A 106 9.51 -2.73 7.20
CA GLN A 106 8.73 -3.81 6.60
C GLN A 106 8.59 -5.08 7.48
N PRO A 107 9.62 -5.54 8.22
CA PRO A 107 9.49 -6.74 9.07
C PRO A 107 8.42 -6.61 10.17
N ASP A 108 8.11 -5.39 10.58
CA ASP A 108 7.11 -5.09 11.62
C ASP A 108 5.73 -4.76 11.05
N LEU A 109 5.58 -4.74 9.71
CA LEU A 109 4.30 -4.51 9.03
C LEU A 109 3.57 -5.84 8.83
N ARG A 110 2.35 -5.92 9.35
CA ARG A 110 1.53 -7.12 9.28
C ARG A 110 0.04 -6.82 9.27
N VAL A 111 -0.73 -7.80 8.85
CA VAL A 111 -2.16 -7.89 9.09
C VAL A 111 -2.39 -8.72 10.35
N ASP A 112 -3.22 -8.24 11.27
CA ASP A 112 -3.55 -8.96 12.51
C ASP A 112 -4.62 -10.04 12.31
N SER A 113 -5.06 -10.65 13.40
CA SER A 113 -6.10 -11.69 13.40
C SER A 113 -7.51 -11.16 13.05
N LYS A 114 -7.71 -9.85 13.05
CA LYS A 114 -8.96 -9.17 12.70
C LYS A 114 -8.93 -8.61 11.28
N GLY A 115 -7.87 -8.89 10.52
CA GLY A 115 -7.68 -8.37 9.17
C GLY A 115 -7.18 -6.92 9.13
N VAL A 116 -6.77 -6.32 10.25
CA VAL A 116 -6.31 -4.92 10.30
C VAL A 116 -4.82 -4.84 9.99
N ALA A 117 -4.47 -4.00 9.01
CA ALA A 117 -3.08 -3.66 8.72
C ALA A 117 -2.49 -2.80 9.85
N ASN A 118 -1.28 -3.14 10.31
CA ASN A 118 -0.64 -2.45 11.42
C ASN A 118 0.89 -2.45 11.30
N TYR A 119 1.50 -1.48 11.97
CA TYR A 119 2.93 -1.42 12.27
C TYR A 119 3.13 -1.62 13.77
N LYS A 120 3.80 -2.71 14.18
CA LYS A 120 4.03 -3.04 15.61
C LYS A 120 2.74 -3.02 16.46
N GLY A 121 1.63 -3.51 15.91
CA GLY A 121 0.32 -3.50 16.57
C GLY A 121 -0.44 -2.17 16.53
N CYS A 122 0.15 -1.09 15.99
CA CYS A 122 -0.55 0.17 15.76
C CYS A 122 -1.22 0.16 14.38
N GLY A 123 -2.55 0.23 14.35
CA GLY A 123 -3.34 0.13 13.12
C GLY A 123 -3.06 1.26 12.12
N PHE A 124 -3.12 0.92 10.83
CA PHE A 124 -3.10 1.85 9.73
C PHE A 124 -4.42 2.61 9.70
N GLU A 125 -4.39 3.90 10.00
CA GLU A 125 -5.57 4.75 10.10
C GLU A 125 -5.58 5.82 9.01
N VAL A 126 -6.75 5.98 8.38
CA VAL A 126 -7.11 7.22 7.69
C VAL A 126 -7.92 8.06 8.66
N LYS A 127 -7.36 9.22 9.05
CA LYS A 127 -7.87 10.07 10.12
C LYS A 127 -9.36 10.39 9.93
N GLY A 128 -10.18 9.99 10.91
CA GLY A 128 -11.63 10.24 10.91
C GLY A 128 -12.45 9.33 10.00
N LYS A 129 -11.82 8.38 9.28
CA LYS A 129 -12.50 7.43 8.38
C LYS A 129 -12.38 5.99 8.87
N GLY A 130 -11.26 5.63 9.52
CA GLY A 130 -11.09 4.32 10.17
C GLY A 130 -9.79 3.62 9.78
N LEU A 131 -9.80 2.29 9.85
CA LEU A 131 -8.62 1.45 9.70
C LEU A 131 -8.55 0.73 8.34
N CYS A 132 -7.36 0.65 7.77
CA CYS A 132 -7.08 -0.15 6.58
C CYS A 132 -7.07 -1.65 6.90
N ARG A 133 -7.63 -2.46 6.01
CA ARG A 133 -7.81 -3.91 6.22
C ARG A 133 -7.45 -4.73 4.99
N ALA A 134 -7.03 -5.97 5.21
CA ALA A 134 -7.02 -6.96 4.15
C ALA A 134 -8.46 -7.44 3.86
N PRO A 135 -8.81 -7.71 2.60
CA PRO A 135 -10.12 -8.25 2.23
C PRO A 135 -10.44 -9.59 2.90
N SER A 136 -9.49 -10.54 2.88
CA SER A 136 -9.70 -11.87 3.44
C SER A 136 -8.53 -12.41 4.26
N LEU A 137 -7.30 -11.96 3.98
CA LEU A 137 -6.12 -12.46 4.68
C LEU A 137 -6.04 -11.96 6.13
N THR A 138 -5.58 -12.83 7.03
CA THR A 138 -5.29 -12.49 8.44
C THR A 138 -3.94 -13.06 8.85
N ASN A 139 -3.33 -12.52 9.90
CA ASN A 139 -2.07 -13.01 10.47
C ASN A 139 -0.92 -13.18 9.46
N CYS A 140 -0.82 -12.28 8.48
CA CYS A 140 0.17 -12.37 7.40
C CYS A 140 1.03 -11.10 7.31
N PRO A 141 2.26 -11.20 6.75
CA PRO A 141 3.11 -10.04 6.54
C PRO A 141 2.57 -9.10 5.46
N ILE A 142 2.96 -7.82 5.56
CA ILE A 142 2.76 -6.80 4.53
C ILE A 142 4.07 -6.60 3.77
N ARG A 143 3.99 -6.42 2.45
CA ARG A 143 5.12 -6.32 1.51
C ARG A 143 4.96 -5.16 0.54
#